data_AF-A0A3N5MYV4-F1
#
_entry.id   AF-A0A3N5MYV4-F1
#
_cell.length_a   1.000
_cell.length_b   1.000
_cell.length_c   1.000
_cell.angle_alpha   90.00
_cell.angle_beta   90.00
_cell.angle_gamma   90.00
#
_symmetry.space_group_name_H-M   'P 1'
#
loop_
_entity.id
_entity.type
_entity.pdbx_description
1 polymer ?
#
loop_
_entity_poly.entity_id
_entity_poly.type
_entity_poly.pdbx_seq_one_letter_code
_entity_poly.pdbx_strand_id
1 'polypeptide(L)' 'MKVKLVIRKSKGVALYEGVHEMTDAESFGRAFGDVYAQLQDRGLQKATSIGALMESLNDDVLEELDGVEIGLEKI' A
#
# COMPACT_ATOMS: atom_id res chain seq x y z
N MET A 1 -16.64 7.14 9.61
CA MET A 1 -15.80 8.18 10.24
C MET A 1 -14.63 8.45 9.31
N LYS A 2 -14.15 9.69 9.16
CA LYS A 2 -12.99 9.96 8.29
C LYS A 2 -11.70 9.64 9.03
N VAL A 3 -10.88 8.80 8.43
CA VAL A 3 -9.59 8.38 8.97
C VAL A 3 -8.56 8.53 7.87
N LYS A 4 -7.43 9.14 8.21
CA LYS A 4 -6.26 9.20 7.37
C LYS A 4 -5.49 7.90 7.50
N LEU A 5 -5.34 7.19 6.39
CA LEU A 5 -4.48 6.01 6.26
C LEU A 5 -3.13 6.44 5.72
N VAL A 6 -2.06 6.06 6.41
CA VAL A 6 -0.69 6.31 5.98
C VAL A 6 0.12 5.02 6.00
N ILE A 7 0.83 4.73 4.92
CA ILE A 7 1.75 3.60 4.81
C ILE A 7 3.14 4.16 4.56
N ARG A 8 4.11 3.83 5.43
CA ARG A 8 5.48 4.34 5.35
C ARG A 8 6.48 3.19 5.28
N LYS A 9 7.52 3.28 4.43
CA LYS A 9 8.71 2.40 4.56
C LYS A 9 9.54 2.81 5.76
N SER A 10 10.39 1.90 6.25
CA SER A 10 11.23 2.06 7.46
C SER A 10 12.15 3.29 7.48
N LYS A 11 12.31 3.99 6.34
CA LYS A 11 13.05 5.26 6.22
C LYS A 11 12.16 6.51 6.32
N GLY A 12 10.89 6.36 6.72
CA GLY A 12 9.92 7.46 6.84
C GLY A 12 9.32 7.93 5.51
N VAL A 13 9.63 7.27 4.39
CA VAL A 13 9.08 7.60 3.07
C VAL A 13 7.65 7.08 3.00
N ALA A 14 6.68 7.99 2.83
CA ALA A 14 5.29 7.61 2.62
C ALA A 14 5.12 6.94 1.25
N LEU A 15 4.70 5.68 1.25
CA LEU A 15 4.27 4.97 0.05
C LEU A 15 2.85 5.37 -0.36
N TYR A 16 2.03 5.66 0.66
CA TYR A 16 0.65 6.08 0.49
C TYR A 16 0.21 6.98 1.64
N GLU A 17 -0.60 7.98 1.31
CA GLU A 17 -1.31 8.84 2.25
C GLU A 17 -2.67 9.21 1.64
N GLY A 18 -3.75 8.95 2.37
CA GLY A 18 -5.09 9.22 1.87
C GLY A 18 -6.15 9.22 2.97
N VAL A 19 -7.27 9.90 2.72
CA VAL A 19 -8.40 9.98 3.64
C VAL A 19 -9.46 8.99 3.19
N HIS A 20 -9.87 8.11 4.10
CA HIS A 20 -10.86 7.07 3.88
C HIS A 20 -12.00 7.20 4.87
N GLU A 21 -13.19 6.80 4.44
CA GLU A 21 -14.30 6.62 5.37
C GLU A 21 -14.23 5.20 5.95
N MET A 22 -13.79 5.11 7.21
CA MET A 22 -13.63 3.87 7.95
C MET A 22 -14.49 3.91 9.21
N THR A 23 -15.27 2.86 9.44
CA THR A 23 -16.18 2.74 10.59
C THR A 23 -15.95 1.47 11.40
N ASP A 24 -15.26 0.50 10.83
CA ASP A 24 -15.12 -0.86 11.33
C ASP A 24 -13.93 -1.56 10.64
N ALA A 25 -13.65 -2.80 11.06
CA ALA A 25 -12.57 -3.60 10.48
C ALA A 25 -12.79 -3.95 9.00
N GLU A 26 -14.05 -4.05 8.55
CA GLU A 26 -14.38 -4.43 7.18
C GLU A 26 -14.11 -3.28 6.21
N SER A 27 -14.55 -2.07 6.56
CA SER A 27 -14.27 -0.83 5.82
C SER A 27 -12.77 -0.53 5.80
N PHE A 28 -12.03 -0.81 6.88
CA PHE A 28 -10.57 -0.79 6.86
C PHE A 28 -9.99 -1.81 5.85
N GLY A 29 -10.46 -3.06 5.88
CA GLY A 29 -9.98 -4.10 4.97
C GLY A 29 -10.20 -3.75 3.49
N ARG A 30 -11.37 -3.18 3.15
CA ARG A 30 -11.65 -2.71 1.78
C ARG A 30 -10.72 -1.57 1.37
N ALA A 31 -10.62 -0.53 2.20
CA ALA A 31 -9.78 0.62 1.91
C ALA A 31 -8.30 0.25 1.81
N PHE A 32 -7.80 -0.64 2.69
CA PHE A 32 -6.44 -1.15 2.61
C PHE A 32 -6.24 -2.02 1.36
N GLY A 33 -7.21 -2.87 1.00
CA GLY A 33 -7.16 -3.68 -0.22
C GLY A 33 -7.06 -2.83 -1.49
N ASP A 34 -7.82 -1.74 -1.58
CA ASP A 34 -7.75 -0.79 -2.70
C ASP A 34 -6.39 -0.11 -2.77
N VAL A 35 -5.85 0.31 -1.63
CA VAL A 35 -4.51 0.91 -1.55
C VAL A 35 -3.43 -0.09 -1.94
N TYR A 36 -3.57 -1.33 -1.49
CA TYR A 36 -2.66 -2.41 -1.82
C TYR A 36 -2.63 -2.69 -3.33
N ALA A 37 -3.80 -2.77 -3.97
CA ALA A 37 -3.90 -2.92 -5.42
C ALA A 37 -3.24 -1.76 -6.18
N GLN A 38 -3.38 -0.52 -5.69
CA GLN A 38 -2.69 0.64 -6.28
C GLN A 38 -1.17 0.58 -6.12
N LEU A 39 -0.67 0.10 -4.98
CA LEU A 39 0.77 -0.07 -4.77
C LEU A 39 1.34 -1.12 -5.74
N GLN A 40 0.62 -2.24 -5.93
CA GLN A 40 0.98 -3.25 -6.93
C GLN A 40 1.00 -2.69 -8.35
N ASP A 41 -0.05 -1.97 -8.75
CA ASP A 41 -0.13 -1.38 -10.09
C ASP A 41 1.02 -0.40 -10.35
N ARG A 42 1.41 0.41 -9.35
CA ARG A 42 2.59 1.29 -9.43
C ARG A 42 3.90 0.52 -9.55
N GLY A 43 4.04 -0.63 -8.89
CA GLY A 43 5.19 -1.51 -9.03
C GLY A 43 5.31 -2.05 -10.45
N LEU A 44 4.21 -2.59 -10.97
CA LEU A 44 4.11 -3.11 -12.33
C LEU A 44 4.40 -2.04 -13.39
N GLN A 45 3.90 -0.81 -13.22
CA GLN A 45 4.16 0.30 -14.15
C GLN A 45 5.63 0.76 -14.16
N LYS A 46 6.40 0.50 -13.10
CA LYS A 46 7.83 0.81 -13.04
C LYS A 46 8.70 -0.27 -13.67
N ALA A 47 8.15 -1.44 -14.00
CA ALA A 47 8.88 -2.50 -14.66
C ALA A 47 9.25 -2.06 -16.09
N THR A 48 10.53 -1.87 -16.36
CA THR A 48 11.04 -1.41 -17.67
C THR A 48 11.40 -2.56 -18.61
N SER A 49 11.26 -3.82 -18.15
CA SER A 49 11.54 -5.02 -18.94
C SER A 49 10.65 -6.19 -18.54
N ILE A 50 10.53 -7.17 -19.42
CA ILE A 50 9.79 -8.43 -19.15
C ILE A 50 10.42 -9.18 -17.97
N GLY A 51 11.74 -9.13 -17.79
CA GLY A 51 12.43 -9.70 -16.63
C GLY A 51 12.03 -9.01 -15.33
N ALA A 52 12.05 -7.68 -15.30
CA ALA A 52 11.63 -6.88 -14.13
C ALA A 52 10.14 -7.06 -13.80
N LEU A 53 9.30 -7.31 -14.82
CA LEU A 53 7.90 -7.64 -14.65
C LEU A 53 7.74 -9.04 -14.02
N MET A 54 8.47 -10.04 -14.51
CA MET A 54 8.46 -11.39 -13.96
C MET A 54 8.98 -11.41 -12.51
N GLU A 55 9.98 -10.60 -12.18
CA GLU A 55 10.44 -10.40 -10.80
C GLU A 55 9.36 -9.71 -9.95
N SER A 56 8.73 -8.63 -10.42
CA SER A 56 7.65 -7.96 -9.68
C SER A 56 6.39 -8.81 -9.48
N LEU A 57 6.17 -9.82 -10.33
CA LEU A 57 5.08 -10.80 -10.20
C LEU A 57 5.46 -11.99 -9.30
N ASN A 58 6.75 -12.22 -9.09
CA ASN A 58 7.30 -13.35 -8.34
C ASN A 58 7.78 -12.95 -6.94
N ASP A 59 8.12 -11.68 -6.73
CA ASP A 59 8.26 -11.07 -5.42
C ASP A 59 6.88 -11.00 -4.78
N ASP A 60 6.68 -11.77 -3.72
CA ASP A 60 5.52 -11.60 -2.85
C ASP A 60 5.55 -10.14 -2.36
N VAL A 61 4.51 -9.38 -2.67
CA VAL A 61 4.36 -7.95 -2.32
C VAL A 61 4.45 -7.70 -0.79
N LEU A 62 4.46 -8.77 0.00
CA LEU A 62 4.92 -8.77 1.39
C LEU A 62 6.36 -8.23 1.57
N GLU A 63 7.26 -8.36 0.59
CA GLU A 63 8.59 -7.76 0.63
C GLU A 63 8.55 -6.22 0.49
N GLU A 64 7.63 -5.68 -0.30
CA GLU A 64 7.42 -4.22 -0.39
C GLU A 64 6.80 -3.64 0.88
N LEU A 65 6.03 -4.47 1.59
CA LEU A 65 5.50 -4.19 2.93
C LEU A 65 6.47 -4.62 4.04
N ASP A 66 7.65 -5.15 3.72
CA ASP A 66 8.61 -5.54 4.74
C ASP A 66 9.12 -4.29 5.46
N GLY A 67 8.99 -4.30 6.79
CA GLY A 67 9.32 -3.18 7.64
C GLY A 67 8.49 -1.91 7.40
N VAL A 68 7.30 -1.98 6.80
CA VAL A 68 6.40 -0.82 6.67
C VAL A 68 5.59 -0.58 7.95
N GLU A 69 5.35 0.69 8.24
CA GLU A 69 4.46 1.11 9.31
C GLU A 69 3.12 1.56 8.73
N ILE A 70 2.04 0.98 9.26
CA ILE A 70 0.65 1.37 8.94
C ILE A 70 0.15 2.27 10.06
N GLY A 71 -0.14 3.53 9.72
CA GLY A 71 -0.68 4.52 10.64
C GLY A 71 -2.13 4.88 10.31
N LEU A 72 -2.95 5.03 11.35
CA LEU A 72 -4.32 5.54 11.27
C LEU A 72 -4.40 6.82 12.11
N GLU A 73 -4.85 7.91 11.49
CA GLU A 73 -5.03 9.20 12.17
C GLU A 73 -6.48 9.66 11.98
N LYS A 74 -7.17 9.95 13.09
CA LYS A 74 -8.54 10.46 13.04
C LYS A 74 -8.51 11.92 12.59
N ILE A 75 -9.37 12.27 11.63
CA ILE A 75 -9.55 13.64 11.12
C ILE A 75 -10.82 14.25 11.69
#